data_AF-A0AA44F2X1-F1
#
_entry.id   AF-A0AA44F2X1-F1
#
_cell.length_a   1.000
_cell.length_b   1.000
_cell.length_c   1.000
_cell.angle_alpha   90.00
_cell.angle_beta   90.00
_cell.angle_gamma   90.00
#
_symmetry.space_group_name_H-M   'P 1'
#
loop_
_entity.id
_entity.type
_entity.pdbx_description
1 polymer ?
#
loop_
_entity_poly.entity_id
_entity_poly.type
_entity_poly.pdbx_seq_one_letter_code
_entity_poly.pdbx_strand_id
1 'polypeptide(L)'
;MTRSNFRQRDMERIFRAAKAIGASVQIDLKTLVVTVLPGATSAREAESEHLPIGKENWDDEQSPITPPFDGRELNAMEVLFKLPDGLWTSASTIRSFGPHSQQKLLTRGYIETSSIGGDTTGKCEIRITEIGRAAWMRYQRHIRAHPHL
;
A
#
# COMPACT_ATOMS: atom_id res chain seq x y z
N MET A 1 -38.10 -33.36 -6.29
CA MET A 1 -37.67 -31.98 -5.98
C MET A 1 -36.31 -32.04 -5.33
N THR A 2 -35.26 -31.62 -6.03
CA THR A 2 -33.89 -31.65 -5.52
C THR A 2 -33.72 -30.51 -4.50
N ARG A 3 -33.51 -30.83 -3.22
CA ARG A 3 -33.19 -29.82 -2.20
C ARG A 3 -31.85 -29.19 -2.58
N SER A 4 -31.85 -27.91 -2.97
CA SER A 4 -30.61 -27.16 -3.15
C SER A 4 -29.93 -27.10 -1.78
N ASN A 5 -28.79 -27.75 -1.64
CA ASN A 5 -27.94 -27.62 -0.45
C ASN A 5 -26.70 -26.86 -0.87
N PHE A 6 -26.18 -25.99 0.01
CA PHE A 6 -24.84 -25.45 -0.18
C PHE A 6 -23.84 -26.62 -0.20
N ARG A 7 -23.12 -26.75 -1.32
CA ARG A 7 -22.01 -27.70 -1.39
C ARG A 7 -20.84 -27.14 -0.59
N GLN A 8 -20.01 -28.02 -0.04
CA GLN A 8 -18.79 -27.63 0.69
C GLN A 8 -17.93 -26.66 -0.11
N ARG A 9 -17.79 -26.93 -1.42
CA ARG A 9 -17.07 -26.06 -2.36
C ARG A 9 -17.65 -24.66 -2.49
N ASP A 10 -18.97 -24.52 -2.39
CA ASP A 10 -19.64 -23.21 -2.51
C ASP A 10 -19.48 -22.40 -1.22
N MET A 11 -19.56 -23.06 -0.06
CA MET A 11 -19.27 -22.43 1.23
C MET A 11 -17.81 -21.94 1.29
N GLU A 12 -16.86 -22.76 0.87
CA GLU A 12 -15.44 -22.39 0.80
C GLU A 12 -15.19 -21.17 -0.11
N ARG A 13 -15.89 -21.10 -1.24
CA ARG A 13 -15.80 -19.94 -2.16
C ARG A 13 -16.34 -18.67 -1.50
N ILE A 14 -17.48 -18.77 -0.82
CA ILE A 14 -18.09 -17.65 -0.10
C ILE A 14 -17.18 -17.18 1.03
N PHE A 15 -16.63 -18.08 1.84
CA PHE A 15 -15.70 -17.72 2.92
C PHE A 15 -14.39 -17.14 2.40
N ARG A 16 -13.85 -17.66 1.29
CA ARG A 16 -12.64 -17.11 0.66
C ARG A 16 -12.90 -15.70 0.12
N ALA A 17 -14.04 -15.46 -0.51
CA ALA A 17 -14.44 -14.14 -0.98
C ALA A 17 -14.62 -13.16 0.18
N ALA A 18 -15.30 -13.59 1.25
CA ALA A 18 -15.49 -12.80 2.47
C ALA A 18 -14.16 -12.41 3.14
N LYS A 19 -13.24 -13.38 3.27
CA LYS A 19 -11.89 -13.14 3.81
C LYS A 19 -11.08 -12.16 2.97
N ALA A 20 -11.20 -12.22 1.64
CA ALA A 20 -10.49 -11.29 0.74
C ALA A 20 -10.94 -9.83 0.91
N ILE A 21 -12.19 -9.61 1.30
CA ILE A 21 -12.77 -8.27 1.49
C ILE A 21 -12.84 -7.85 2.98
N GLY A 22 -12.35 -8.67 3.91
CA GLY A 22 -12.40 -8.39 5.34
C GLY A 22 -13.83 -8.43 5.94
N ALA A 23 -14.76 -9.14 5.30
CA ALA A 23 -16.12 -9.30 5.78
C ALA A 23 -16.29 -10.63 6.51
N SER A 24 -17.22 -10.66 7.48
CA SER A 24 -17.68 -11.91 8.08
C SER A 24 -18.99 -12.35 7.42
N VAL A 25 -19.19 -13.66 7.28
CA VAL A 25 -20.36 -14.22 6.60
C VAL A 25 -21.02 -15.26 7.49
N GLN A 26 -22.31 -15.06 7.74
CA GLN A 26 -23.16 -16.03 8.40
C GLN A 26 -23.99 -16.77 7.34
N ILE A 27 -23.92 -18.10 7.35
CA ILE A 27 -24.69 -18.96 6.43
C ILE A 27 -25.71 -19.73 7.27
N ASP A 28 -26.99 -19.49 7.04
CA ASP A 28 -28.06 -20.31 7.60
C ASP A 28 -28.35 -21.47 6.64
N LEU A 29 -27.99 -22.69 7.03
CA LEU A 29 -28.15 -23.89 6.22
C LEU A 29 -29.61 -24.39 6.14
N LYS A 30 -30.51 -23.91 7.01
CA LYS A 30 -31.94 -24.27 6.97
C LYS A 30 -32.71 -23.42 5.99
N THR A 31 -32.42 -22.13 5.94
CA THR A 31 -33.08 -21.15 5.07
C THR A 31 -32.27 -20.85 3.79
N LEU A 32 -31.02 -21.33 3.73
CA LEU A 32 -30.07 -21.09 2.65
C LEU A 32 -29.78 -19.59 2.42
N VAL A 33 -29.88 -18.79 3.49
CA VAL A 33 -29.61 -17.36 3.46
C VAL A 33 -28.16 -17.11 3.88
N VAL A 34 -27.49 -16.25 3.11
CA VAL A 34 -26.14 -15.80 3.39
C VAL A 34 -26.21 -14.34 3.81
N THR A 35 -25.85 -14.05 5.05
CA THR A 35 -25.77 -12.68 5.58
C THR A 35 -24.32 -12.26 5.62
N VAL A 36 -23.97 -11.26 4.82
CA VAL A 36 -22.64 -10.65 4.82
C VAL A 36 -22.66 -9.50 5.81
N LEU A 37 -21.84 -9.62 6.85
CA LEU A 37 -21.61 -8.57 7.82
C LEU A 37 -20.30 -7.89 7.43
N PRO A 38 -20.35 -6.65 6.91
CA PRO A 38 -19.14 -5.91 6.61
C PRO A 38 -18.36 -5.74 7.91
N GLY A 39 -17.17 -6.31 7.97
CA GLY A 39 -16.24 -5.97 9.04
C GLY A 39 -15.94 -4.49 8.89
N ALA A 40 -15.94 -3.75 9.99
CA ALA A 40 -15.25 -2.46 9.98
C ALA A 40 -13.86 -2.76 9.41
N THR A 41 -13.46 -2.01 8.40
CA THR A 41 -12.10 -2.07 7.86
C THR A 41 -11.12 -1.70 8.97
N SER A 42 -10.78 -2.66 9.84
CA SER A 42 -9.48 -2.66 10.48
C SER A 42 -8.51 -2.97 9.35
N ALA A 43 -7.78 -1.92 8.98
CA ALA A 43 -6.48 -2.08 8.38
C ALA A 43 -5.80 -3.29 9.02
N ARG A 44 -5.39 -4.25 8.19
CA ARG A 44 -4.40 -5.30 8.48
C ARG A 44 -3.93 -5.30 9.94
N GLU A 45 -4.66 -6.00 10.81
CA GLU A 45 -4.08 -6.44 12.07
C GLU A 45 -3.18 -7.62 11.72
N ALA A 46 -1.90 -7.29 11.57
CA ALA A 46 -0.83 -8.24 11.77
C ALA A 46 -1.06 -8.91 13.12
N GLU A 47 -0.95 -10.23 13.14
CA GLU A 47 -0.90 -11.06 14.33
C GLU A 47 0.02 -10.39 15.36
N SER A 48 -0.58 -9.76 16.36
CA SER A 48 0.14 -9.23 17.53
C SER A 48 -0.34 -10.08 18.70
N GLU A 49 0.37 -11.19 18.87
CA GLU A 49 0.35 -11.95 20.11
C GLU A 49 0.57 -11.00 21.29
N HIS A 50 -0.26 -11.14 22.31
CA HIS A 50 -0.19 -10.37 23.54
C HIS A 50 1.18 -10.54 24.20
N LEU A 51 2.03 -9.51 24.12
CA LEU A 51 3.14 -9.34 25.05
C LEU A 51 2.74 -8.34 26.14
N PRO A 52 3.01 -8.66 27.42
CA PRO A 52 2.56 -7.85 28.54
C PRO A 52 3.30 -6.52 28.58
N ILE A 53 2.57 -5.48 28.95
CA ILE A 53 2.99 -4.09 29.12
C ILE A 53 4.27 -4.02 29.96
N GLY A 54 5.41 -3.94 29.29
CA GLY A 54 6.73 -3.76 29.84
C GLY A 54 7.52 -2.86 28.91
N LYS A 55 8.15 -1.81 29.47
CA LYS A 55 9.03 -0.92 28.71
C LYS A 55 10.16 -1.74 28.07
N GLU A 56 10.09 -1.95 26.76
CA GLU A 56 11.19 -2.47 25.96
C GLU A 56 11.34 -1.63 24.69
N ASN A 57 12.07 -0.53 24.87
CA ASN A 57 12.70 0.24 23.81
C ASN A 57 13.98 -0.52 23.43
N TRP A 58 13.90 -1.41 22.45
CA TRP A 58 15.06 -2.13 21.91
C TRP A 58 14.98 -2.21 20.38
N ASP A 59 15.73 -1.32 19.71
CA ASP A 59 16.28 -1.48 18.36
C ASP A 59 15.35 -1.89 17.20
N ASP A 60 14.10 -1.44 17.21
CA ASP A 60 13.34 -1.32 15.95
C ASP A 60 13.88 -0.13 15.15
N GLU A 61 15.07 -0.30 14.58
CA GLU A 61 15.56 0.45 13.42
C GLU A 61 14.70 0.04 12.20
N GLN A 62 13.38 0.17 12.33
CA GLN A 62 12.48 0.11 11.19
C GLN A 62 12.98 1.20 10.26
N SER A 63 13.52 0.78 9.10
CA SER A 63 13.77 1.70 8.00
C SER A 63 12.54 2.60 7.91
N PRO A 64 12.69 3.94 7.89
CA PRO A 64 11.57 4.88 8.07
C PRO A 64 10.45 4.69 7.03
N ILE A 65 10.70 3.85 6.03
CA ILE A 65 9.85 3.43 4.94
C ILE A 65 10.09 1.93 4.74
N THR A 66 9.04 1.11 4.85
CA THR A 66 9.09 -0.35 4.64
C THR A 66 8.19 -0.72 3.45
N PRO A 67 8.71 -1.36 2.39
CA PRO A 67 10.12 -1.69 2.15
C PRO A 67 10.98 -0.43 1.92
N PRO A 68 12.30 -0.49 2.21
CA PRO A 68 13.22 0.60 1.95
C PRO A 68 13.17 1.04 0.48
N PHE A 69 13.50 2.31 0.24
CA PHE A 69 13.61 2.82 -1.11
C PHE A 69 14.74 2.13 -1.85
N ASP A 70 14.47 1.66 -3.07
CA ASP A 70 15.55 1.28 -3.97
C ASP A 70 16.29 2.52 -4.51
N GLY A 71 17.50 2.34 -5.06
CA GLY A 71 18.30 3.48 -5.54
C GLY A 71 17.61 4.32 -6.64
N ARG A 72 16.65 3.74 -7.37
CA ARG A 72 15.88 4.44 -8.41
C ARG A 72 14.76 5.27 -7.78
N GLU A 73 14.08 4.71 -6.78
CA GLU A 73 13.08 5.38 -5.96
C GLU A 73 13.69 6.56 -5.19
N LEU A 74 14.90 6.39 -4.63
CA LEU A 74 15.62 7.47 -3.94
C LEU A 74 15.90 8.66 -4.87
N ASN A 75 16.48 8.39 -6.04
CA ASN A 75 16.76 9.42 -7.03
C ASN A 75 15.46 10.14 -7.46
N ALA A 76 14.38 9.38 -7.67
CA ALA A 76 13.09 9.96 -8.03
C ALA A 76 12.53 10.87 -6.93
N MET A 77 12.52 10.41 -5.68
CA MET A 77 12.03 11.19 -4.54
C MET A 77 12.88 12.44 -4.31
N GLU A 78 14.21 12.37 -4.48
CA GLU A 78 15.10 13.52 -4.37
C GLU A 78 14.77 14.59 -5.42
N VAL A 79 14.62 14.19 -6.69
CA VAL A 79 14.27 15.11 -7.79
C VAL A 79 12.91 15.74 -7.54
N LEU A 80 11.90 14.94 -7.16
CA LEU A 80 10.56 15.43 -6.91
C LEU A 80 10.47 16.35 -5.69
N PHE A 81 11.28 16.11 -4.65
CA PHE A 81 11.32 16.96 -3.46
C PHE A 81 11.93 18.34 -3.73
N LYS A 82 12.89 18.42 -4.68
CA LYS A 82 13.48 19.70 -5.12
C LYS A 82 12.52 20.57 -5.93
N LEU A 83 11.45 19.99 -6.47
CA LEU A 83 10.45 20.74 -7.23
C LEU A 83 9.48 21.48 -6.29
N PRO A 84 8.97 22.65 -6.73
CA PRO A 84 7.92 23.36 -6.02
C PRO A 84 6.70 22.47 -5.77
N ASP A 85 6.03 22.68 -4.65
CA ASP A 85 4.87 21.90 -4.23
C ASP A 85 3.78 21.90 -5.31
N GLY A 86 3.28 20.71 -5.65
CA GLY A 86 2.19 20.53 -6.61
C GLY A 86 2.59 20.60 -8.09
N LEU A 87 3.86 20.80 -8.42
CA LEU A 87 4.30 20.81 -9.82
C LEU A 87 4.29 19.40 -10.42
N TRP A 88 3.62 19.26 -11.57
CA TRP A 88 3.67 18.05 -12.39
C TRP A 88 4.98 18.03 -13.20
N THR A 89 5.65 16.88 -13.21
CA THR A 89 6.85 16.66 -14.02
C THR A 89 6.74 15.36 -14.80
N SER A 90 7.37 15.29 -15.97
CA SER A 90 7.39 14.04 -16.72
C SER A 90 8.25 13.00 -16.00
N ALA A 91 7.71 11.79 -15.84
CA ALA A 91 8.44 10.64 -15.30
C ALA A 91 9.71 10.34 -16.13
N SER A 92 9.67 10.61 -17.44
CA SER A 92 10.81 10.43 -18.35
C SER A 92 12.00 11.34 -18.05
N THR A 93 11.80 12.44 -17.33
CA THR A 93 12.86 13.38 -16.95
C THR A 93 13.76 12.78 -15.86
N ILE A 94 13.22 11.86 -15.06
CA ILE A 94 13.96 11.20 -13.99
C ILE A 94 14.70 9.99 -14.58
N ARG A 95 16.03 10.11 -14.66
CA ARG A 95 16.86 9.04 -15.19
C ARG A 95 16.69 7.76 -14.36
N SER A 96 16.50 6.64 -15.06
CA SER A 96 16.32 5.31 -14.46
C SER A 96 15.02 5.13 -13.65
N PHE A 97 14.07 6.06 -13.77
CA PHE A 97 12.74 5.90 -13.19
C PHE A 97 11.84 5.10 -14.14
N GLY A 98 11.81 3.79 -13.90
CA GLY A 98 11.04 2.85 -14.72
C GLY A 98 9.63 2.57 -14.17
N PRO A 99 8.81 1.83 -14.94
CA PRO A 99 7.40 1.55 -14.59
C PRO A 99 7.26 0.80 -13.27
N HIS A 100 8.20 -0.08 -12.92
CA HIS A 100 8.17 -0.80 -11.64
C HIS A 100 8.37 0.12 -10.44
N SER A 101 9.37 1.02 -10.48
CA SER A 101 9.62 1.97 -9.39
C SER A 101 8.46 2.97 -9.28
N GLN A 102 7.89 3.39 -10.41
CA GLN A 102 6.69 4.22 -10.44
C GLN A 102 5.50 3.53 -9.78
N GLN A 103 5.21 2.27 -10.15
CA GLN A 103 4.11 1.50 -9.56
C GLN A 103 4.28 1.34 -8.05
N LYS A 104 5.51 1.09 -7.56
CA LYS A 104 5.78 0.96 -6.12
C LYS A 104 5.52 2.27 -5.39
N LEU A 105 6.04 3.40 -5.87
CA LEU A 105 5.80 4.71 -5.24
C LEU A 105 4.32 5.11 -5.29
N LEU A 106 3.62 4.79 -6.38
CA LEU A 106 2.19 5.01 -6.53
C LEU A 106 1.38 4.16 -5.55
N THR A 107 1.72 2.87 -5.41
CA THR A 107 1.06 1.94 -4.48
C THR A 107 1.24 2.38 -3.02
N ARG A 108 2.39 2.99 -2.70
CA ARG A 108 2.66 3.57 -1.38
C ARG A 108 1.97 4.95 -1.17
N GLY A 109 1.39 5.53 -2.21
CA GLY A 109 0.76 6.85 -2.16
C GLY A 109 1.76 8.01 -2.07
N TYR A 110 3.03 7.80 -2.41
CA TYR A 110 4.08 8.85 -2.34
C TYR A 110 4.09 9.75 -3.55
N ILE A 111 3.62 9.24 -4.67
CA ILE A 111 3.47 10.00 -5.91
C ILE A 111 2.07 9.82 -6.44
N GLU A 112 1.62 10.80 -7.21
CA GLU A 112 0.45 10.70 -8.05
C GLU A 112 0.87 10.76 -9.51
N THR A 113 0.13 10.04 -10.35
CA THR A 113 0.37 9.94 -11.78
C THR A 113 -0.82 10.52 -12.53
N SER A 114 -0.58 11.43 -13.46
CA SER A 114 -1.57 11.90 -14.43
C SER A 114 -1.16 11.40 -15.80
N SER A 115 -2.01 10.58 -16.42
CA SER A 115 -1.89 10.29 -17.84
C SER A 115 -2.66 11.36 -18.60
N ILE A 116 -1.96 12.27 -19.27
CA ILE A 116 -2.59 13.19 -20.20
C ILE A 116 -3.04 12.35 -21.41
N GLY A 117 -4.34 12.04 -21.43
CA GLY A 117 -5.14 11.56 -22.55
C GLY A 117 -4.50 10.55 -23.50
N GLY A 118 -4.87 9.26 -23.36
CA GLY A 118 -5.04 8.30 -24.46
C GLY A 118 -3.89 8.01 -25.44
N ASP A 119 -2.78 8.73 -25.38
CA ASP A 119 -1.79 8.74 -26.43
C ASP A 119 -0.74 7.67 -26.18
N THR A 120 -0.51 6.88 -27.23
CA THR A 120 0.47 5.80 -27.39
C THR A 120 1.92 6.21 -27.07
N THR A 121 2.16 7.47 -26.72
CA THR A 121 3.46 8.10 -26.48
C THR A 121 4.00 7.91 -25.05
N GLY A 122 3.22 7.32 -24.13
CA GLY A 122 3.73 6.88 -22.83
C GLY A 122 4.27 8.00 -21.93
N LYS A 123 3.87 9.25 -22.16
CA LYS A 123 4.28 10.39 -21.32
C LYS A 123 3.43 10.41 -20.06
N CYS A 124 3.96 9.83 -19.00
CA CYS A 124 3.35 9.90 -17.67
C CYS A 124 3.86 11.14 -16.95
N GLU A 125 2.95 11.99 -16.48
CA GLU A 125 3.29 13.03 -15.52
C GLU A 125 3.16 12.50 -14.10
N ILE A 126 4.06 12.92 -13.25
CA ILE A 126 4.13 12.55 -11.84
C ILE A 126 4.28 13.78 -10.98
N ARG A 127 3.73 13.71 -9.77
CA ARG A 127 3.97 14.69 -8.72
C ARG A 127 4.14 13.97 -7.38
N ILE A 128 4.88 14.59 -6.47
CA ILE A 128 4.99 14.10 -5.09
C ILE A 128 3.76 14.51 -4.28
N THR A 129 3.25 13.59 -3.47
CA THR A 129 2.14 13.83 -2.55
C THR A 129 2.64 14.38 -1.22
N GLU A 130 1.73 14.88 -0.39
CA GLU A 130 2.04 15.26 0.99
C GLU A 130 2.59 14.07 1.80
N ILE A 131 2.03 12.88 1.60
CA ILE A 131 2.49 11.63 2.22
C ILE A 131 3.94 11.31 1.77
N GLY A 132 4.23 11.46 0.47
CA GLY A 132 5.57 11.26 -0.08
C GLY A 132 6.59 12.23 0.50
N ARG A 133 6.23 13.51 0.65
CA ARG A 133 7.08 14.53 1.29
C ARG A 133 7.36 14.21 2.75
N ALA A 134 6.32 13.82 3.51
CA ALA A 134 6.48 13.42 4.91
C ALA A 134 7.39 12.19 5.05
N ALA A 135 7.23 11.18 4.17
CA ALA A 135 8.09 10.01 4.12
C ALA A 135 9.55 10.38 3.81
N TRP A 136 9.78 11.26 2.83
CA TRP A 136 11.12 11.74 2.49
C TRP A 136 11.80 12.47 3.66
N MET A 137 11.07 13.31 4.38
CA MET A 137 11.61 13.99 5.57
C MET A 137 11.96 13.01 6.70
N ARG A 138 11.16 11.96 6.91
CA ARG A 138 11.48 10.89 7.87
C ARG A 138 12.75 10.16 7.45
N TYR A 139 12.88 9.85 6.16
CA TYR A 139 14.08 9.24 5.59
C TYR A 139 15.33 10.10 5.78
N GLN A 140 15.26 11.40 5.48
CA GLN A 140 16.38 12.32 5.70
C GLN A 140 16.76 12.43 7.18
N ARG A 141 15.78 12.46 8.09
CA ARG A 141 16.03 12.48 9.54
C ARG A 141 16.75 11.23 10.00
N HIS A 142 16.37 10.07 9.46
CA HIS A 142 17.01 8.80 9.76
C HIS A 142 18.46 8.78 9.26
N ILE A 143 18.73 9.12 7.99
CA ILE A 143 20.13 9.21 7.49
C ILE A 143 20.95 10.17 8.36
N ARG A 144 20.38 11.31 8.74
CA ARG A 144 21.08 12.29 9.58
C ARG A 144 21.37 11.76 10.99
N ALA A 145 20.49 10.94 11.55
CA ALA A 145 20.68 10.29 12.83
C ALA A 145 21.66 9.10 12.76
N HIS A 146 21.75 8.45 11.60
CA HIS A 146 22.58 7.26 11.36
C HIS A 146 23.55 7.50 10.16
N PRO A 147 24.58 8.37 10.31
CA PRO A 147 25.48 8.75 9.22
C PRO A 147 26.45 7.64 8.78
N HIS A 148 26.40 6.46 9.41
CA HIS A 148 27.28 5.32 9.14
C HIS A 148 26.63 4.22 8.30
N LEU A 149 25.37 4.41 7.88
CA LEU A 149 24.65 3.58 6.90
C LEU A 149 24.83 4.15 5.50
#